data_AF-A0A9E5FD94-F1
#
_entry.id   AF-A0A9E5FD94-F1
#
_cell.length_a   1.000
_cell.length_b   1.000
_cell.length_c   1.000
_cell.angle_alpha   90.00
_cell.angle_beta   90.00
_cell.angle_gamma   90.00
#
_symmetry.space_group_name_H-M   'P 1'
#
loop_
_entity.id
_entity.type
_entity.pdbx_description
1 polymer ?
#
loop_
_entity_poly.entity_id
_entity_poly.type
_entity_poly.pdbx_seq_one_letter_code
_entity_poly.pdbx_strand_id
1 'polypeptide(L)'
;MLSTPDATAGPAACSHRAGPAESLSSCPLIDAIMGWLDQFNLSQNCDFTKNRVPDVAVMPPRPNNPMMRDEAIGLGKRMAGMDNRSSGFTERTQLETAVNSLLNGVEPLPHESVASALSHHRTLASPLLAPRNVPSFARSAMDGFALSAICITGASESSPAILSVVGESLAGHPPNFTVQPGGAARIMTGAALPAGTDAVVPIEACRQLGSTVEIHEAVVPGRHVCAVGEDFKQGQIVLNAGRRLLPQDLAVLSALGLRDVSVIRQPRVLILVTGDEILPAFSEPAADRICDANSPMLQALIQRDGGQVTAVAIVPDKPSDLSAALAANHSADLILISGGSSVGQEDHAPDVLSKMGTLDVHGLALRPASPAGFGRLNNGTRVMLLPGNPVSCFCAYELLAGRLVRRLAGRLDSLPHTVKHYPLAQDVKSVQGRTDFIRVRIVNGMVETIPGGASMLSTVAMADGFILISHDSAGCSSGDRVAVYLFENA
;
A
#
# COMPACT_ATOMS: atom_id res chain seq x y z
N MET A 1 1.04 -56.74 21.58
CA MET A 1 -0.02 -57.37 20.74
C MET A 1 -1.03 -56.27 20.45
N LEU A 2 -0.85 -55.52 19.36
CA LEU A 2 -1.56 -55.68 18.06
C LEU A 2 -3.08 -55.55 18.23
N SER A 3 -3.86 -54.75 17.50
CA SER A 3 -3.64 -53.81 16.39
C SER A 3 -5.02 -53.20 16.04
N THR A 4 -5.00 -51.94 15.62
CA THR A 4 -5.94 -51.07 14.85
C THR A 4 -7.37 -51.51 14.40
N PRO A 5 -8.29 -50.52 14.23
CA PRO A 5 -9.69 -50.68 13.81
C PRO A 5 -9.90 -50.44 12.30
N ASP A 6 -11.10 -50.75 11.77
CA ASP A 6 -11.56 -50.19 10.49
C ASP A 6 -13.08 -50.05 10.36
N ALA A 7 -13.44 -49.09 9.52
CA ALA A 7 -14.70 -48.35 9.38
C ALA A 7 -15.89 -49.09 8.72
N THR A 8 -17.11 -48.55 8.87
CA THR A 8 -18.02 -48.10 7.78
C THR A 8 -19.42 -47.77 8.31
N ALA A 9 -19.91 -46.55 8.06
CA ALA A 9 -21.34 -46.23 8.09
C ALA A 9 -21.64 -45.00 7.22
N GLY A 10 -22.51 -45.19 6.22
CA GLY A 10 -23.29 -44.15 5.55
C GLY A 10 -24.78 -44.56 5.56
N PRO A 11 -25.66 -43.83 4.88
CA PRO A 11 -26.22 -42.55 5.31
C PRO A 11 -27.75 -42.65 5.55
N ALA A 12 -28.29 -41.77 6.39
CA ALA A 12 -29.73 -41.67 6.63
C ALA A 12 -30.27 -40.31 6.15
N ALA A 13 -31.28 -40.38 5.27
CA ALA A 13 -32.09 -39.28 4.77
C ALA A 13 -32.93 -38.65 5.88
N CYS A 14 -33.22 -37.36 5.79
CA CYS A 14 -34.22 -36.71 6.64
C CYS A 14 -35.14 -35.79 5.82
N SER A 15 -36.41 -35.90 6.14
CA SER A 15 -37.61 -35.51 5.40
C SER A 15 -38.07 -34.08 5.64
N HIS A 16 -38.67 -33.49 4.61
CA HIS A 16 -39.46 -32.25 4.66
C HIS A 16 -40.68 -32.35 5.61
N ARG A 17 -40.88 -31.31 6.43
CA ARG A 17 -42.20 -30.88 6.93
C ARG A 17 -42.29 -29.36 6.88
N ALA A 18 -43.39 -28.88 6.30
CA ALA A 18 -43.78 -27.48 6.26
C ALA A 18 -44.57 -27.11 7.53
N GLY A 19 -44.35 -25.89 8.04
CA GLY A 19 -45.11 -25.20 9.08
C GLY A 19 -45.14 -23.68 8.78
N PRO A 20 -46.11 -22.93 9.31
CA PRO A 20 -46.66 -21.73 8.65
C PRO A 20 -45.96 -20.40 9.04
N ALA A 21 -46.30 -19.37 8.27
CA ALA A 21 -45.74 -18.03 8.27
C ALA A 21 -45.92 -17.27 9.60
N GLU A 22 -44.81 -16.73 10.12
CA GLU A 22 -44.79 -15.68 11.14
C GLU A 22 -43.89 -14.52 10.68
N SER A 23 -44.30 -13.33 11.11
CA SER A 23 -43.90 -11.99 10.71
C SER A 23 -42.41 -11.66 10.86
N LEU A 24 -41.78 -11.16 9.79
CA LEU A 24 -40.48 -10.49 9.83
C LEU A 24 -40.64 -9.06 10.39
N SER A 25 -40.52 -8.92 11.70
CA SER A 25 -40.26 -7.64 12.36
C SER A 25 -38.81 -7.57 12.83
N SER A 26 -38.14 -6.47 12.48
CA SER A 26 -36.83 -5.97 12.94
C SER A 26 -35.59 -6.83 12.65
N CYS A 27 -34.89 -6.49 11.56
CA CYS A 27 -33.49 -6.87 11.35
C CYS A 27 -32.60 -5.64 11.66
N PRO A 28 -31.78 -5.65 12.73
CA PRO A 28 -31.01 -4.49 13.20
C PRO A 28 -29.93 -4.01 12.21
N LEU A 29 -29.71 -4.73 11.11
CA LEU A 29 -28.80 -4.33 10.03
C LEU A 29 -29.42 -3.30 9.07
N ILE A 30 -30.75 -3.27 8.94
CA ILE A 30 -31.46 -2.35 8.03
C ILE A 30 -31.58 -0.96 8.67
N ASP A 31 -31.82 -0.87 9.98
CA ASP A 31 -31.87 0.41 10.70
C ASP A 31 -30.49 1.09 10.76
N ALA A 32 -29.40 0.32 10.78
CA ALA A 32 -28.04 0.83 10.71
C ALA A 32 -27.68 1.41 9.33
N ILE A 33 -28.27 0.88 8.25
CA ILE A 33 -28.04 1.36 6.88
C ILE A 33 -28.90 2.60 6.60
N MET A 34 -30.14 2.65 7.11
CA MET A 34 -31.00 3.82 6.95
C MET A 34 -30.53 5.04 7.77
N GLY A 35 -29.92 4.82 8.95
CA GLY A 35 -29.32 5.91 9.74
C GLY A 35 -28.04 6.52 9.11
N TRP A 36 -27.38 5.80 8.20
CA TRP A 36 -26.17 6.29 7.51
C TRP A 36 -26.51 7.12 6.26
N LEU A 37 -27.65 6.87 5.62
CA LEU A 37 -28.08 7.55 4.40
C LEU A 37 -28.72 8.93 4.64
N ASP A 38 -29.19 9.22 5.85
CA ASP A 38 -29.76 10.53 6.22
C ASP A 38 -28.69 11.61 6.52
N GLN A 39 -27.41 11.28 6.60
CA GLN A 39 -26.33 12.24 6.90
C GLN A 39 -25.69 12.91 5.66
N PHE A 40 -26.06 12.53 4.44
CA PHE A 40 -25.44 13.04 3.20
C PHE A 40 -26.39 13.86 2.31
N ASN A 41 -27.32 14.60 2.92
CA ASN A 41 -28.19 15.52 2.18
C ASN A 41 -27.75 16.97 2.38
N LEU A 42 -26.81 17.44 1.55
CA LEU A 42 -26.52 18.87 1.38
C LEU A 42 -26.45 19.22 -0.12
N SER A 43 -27.61 19.62 -0.62
CA SER A 43 -27.76 20.37 -1.87
C SER A 43 -27.36 21.84 -1.65
N GLN A 44 -26.47 22.37 -2.50
CA GLN A 44 -26.67 23.55 -3.37
C GLN A 44 -25.41 24.42 -3.58
N ASN A 45 -25.25 24.77 -4.87
CA ASN A 45 -24.63 25.96 -5.46
C ASN A 45 -23.10 26.08 -5.44
N CYS A 46 -22.47 25.79 -6.58
CA CYS A 46 -21.38 26.64 -7.09
C CYS A 46 -21.40 26.71 -8.63
N ASP A 47 -21.50 27.95 -9.08
CA ASP A 47 -21.64 28.46 -10.45
C ASP A 47 -20.32 28.30 -11.23
N PHE A 48 -20.39 27.62 -12.38
CA PHE A 48 -19.29 27.48 -13.32
C PHE A 48 -19.30 28.69 -14.26
N THR A 49 -18.58 29.77 -13.94
CA THR A 49 -17.92 30.61 -14.95
C THR A 49 -16.91 31.59 -14.33
N LYS A 50 -15.76 31.74 -15.01
CA LYS A 50 -14.69 32.75 -14.84
C LYS A 50 -13.72 32.51 -13.68
N ASN A 51 -12.51 32.04 -14.00
CA ASN A 51 -11.33 32.91 -13.86
C ASN A 51 -10.10 32.36 -14.59
N ARG A 52 -9.42 33.31 -15.24
CA ARG A 52 -8.22 33.15 -16.07
C ARG A 52 -7.03 32.69 -15.23
N VAL A 53 -6.24 31.80 -15.82
CA VAL A 53 -4.87 31.47 -15.38
C VAL A 53 -3.97 32.70 -15.63
N PRO A 54 -3.23 33.21 -14.64
CA PRO A 54 -2.10 34.09 -14.90
C PRO A 54 -0.83 33.27 -15.12
N ASP A 55 -0.14 33.57 -16.22
CA ASP A 55 1.19 33.08 -16.57
C ASP A 55 2.19 33.28 -15.41
N VAL A 56 2.86 32.20 -15.00
CA VAL A 56 4.03 32.27 -14.12
C VAL A 56 5.27 32.06 -14.96
N ALA A 57 6.11 33.10 -14.98
CA ALA A 57 7.36 33.17 -15.72
C ALA A 57 8.33 32.03 -15.35
N VAL A 58 8.74 31.28 -16.38
CA VAL A 58 9.82 30.30 -16.30
C VAL A 58 11.16 31.05 -16.34
N MET A 59 11.90 31.05 -15.23
CA MET A 59 13.31 31.47 -15.24
C MET A 59 14.17 30.35 -15.84
N PRO A 60 15.02 30.62 -16.84
CA PRO A 60 15.88 29.60 -17.44
C PRO A 60 17.08 29.28 -16.53
N PRO A 61 17.59 28.02 -16.55
CA PRO A 61 18.79 27.65 -15.84
C PRO A 61 20.03 28.30 -16.48
N ARG A 62 20.96 28.79 -15.65
CA ARG A 62 22.26 29.28 -16.12
C ARG A 62 23.20 28.12 -16.44
N PRO A 63 24.08 28.26 -17.45
CA PRO A 63 24.88 27.16 -17.98
C PRO A 63 26.08 26.79 -17.10
N ASN A 64 26.30 25.48 -16.93
CA ASN A 64 27.55 24.89 -16.43
C ASN A 64 28.62 24.96 -17.51
N ASN A 65 29.82 25.43 -17.14
CA ASN A 65 31.01 25.31 -17.97
C ASN A 65 31.89 24.17 -17.42
N PRO A 66 32.36 23.22 -18.24
CA PRO A 66 33.21 22.12 -17.80
C PRO A 66 34.69 22.50 -17.97
N MET A 67 35.59 21.95 -17.15
CA MET A 67 36.83 21.27 -17.58
C MET A 67 37.82 21.00 -16.44
N MET A 68 38.47 19.83 -16.59
CA MET A 68 39.77 19.40 -16.03
C MET A 68 39.81 18.89 -14.59
N ARG A 69 40.51 17.81 -14.24
CA ARG A 69 41.11 16.62 -14.89
C ARG A 69 41.72 15.82 -13.74
N ASP A 70 41.61 14.50 -13.83
CA ASP A 70 42.57 13.45 -13.49
C ASP A 70 43.41 13.41 -12.19
N GLU A 71 43.62 12.15 -11.79
CA GLU A 71 44.72 11.56 -10.99
C GLU A 71 44.58 11.41 -9.46
N ALA A 72 44.15 10.19 -9.10
CA ALA A 72 44.89 9.18 -8.32
C ALA A 72 45.33 9.49 -6.86
N ILE A 73 44.99 8.57 -5.94
CA ILE A 73 45.93 7.66 -5.22
C ILE A 73 45.20 7.05 -4.00
N GLY A 74 45.09 5.71 -4.01
CA GLY A 74 45.68 4.84 -2.98
C GLY A 74 45.09 4.75 -1.56
N LEU A 75 44.96 3.48 -1.15
CA LEU A 75 45.01 2.94 0.22
C LEU A 75 43.71 2.93 1.03
N GLY A 76 43.06 1.76 0.94
CA GLY A 76 42.16 1.27 1.97
C GLY A 76 42.86 1.23 3.33
N LYS A 77 42.24 1.85 4.32
CA LYS A 77 42.55 1.65 5.74
C LYS A 77 41.47 0.76 6.34
N ARG A 78 41.88 -0.43 6.78
CA ARG A 78 41.19 -1.17 7.82
C ARG A 78 41.13 -0.28 9.06
N MET A 79 39.94 0.12 9.50
CA MET A 79 39.77 0.73 10.82
C MET A 79 39.90 -0.36 11.88
N ALA A 80 41.03 -0.33 12.59
CA ALA A 80 41.23 -1.10 13.80
C ALA A 80 40.43 -0.45 14.95
N GLY A 81 39.83 -1.30 15.78
CA GLY A 81 38.94 -0.90 16.88
C GLY A 81 39.60 0.07 17.86
N MET A 82 38.85 1.10 18.23
CA MET A 82 39.14 1.99 19.34
C MET A 82 37.93 2.00 20.27
N ASP A 83 38.18 1.55 21.49
CA ASP A 83 37.22 1.36 22.58
C ASP A 83 36.88 2.73 23.20
N ASN A 84 35.78 3.37 22.77
CA ASN A 84 35.36 4.72 23.19
C ASN A 84 34.04 4.70 24.01
N ARG A 85 34.01 3.95 25.11
CA ARG A 85 32.80 3.75 25.93
C ARG A 85 32.41 4.95 26.83
N SER A 86 33.06 6.11 26.70
CA SER A 86 32.84 7.28 27.58
C SER A 86 32.79 8.65 26.88
N SER A 87 33.08 8.74 25.59
CA SER A 87 32.86 9.93 24.77
C SER A 87 31.88 9.56 23.67
N GLY A 88 30.70 10.19 23.61
CA GLY A 88 29.74 9.92 22.54
C GLY A 88 30.35 10.07 21.14
N PHE A 89 29.71 9.52 20.11
CA PHE A 89 30.22 9.44 18.73
C PHE A 89 31.08 10.65 18.31
N THR A 90 32.38 10.40 18.11
CA THR A 90 33.39 11.40 17.70
C THR A 90 33.12 11.89 16.28
N GLU A 91 32.63 11.00 15.41
CA GLU A 91 32.15 11.30 14.07
C GLU A 91 30.73 10.75 13.91
N ARG A 92 29.87 11.50 13.21
CA ARG A 92 28.48 11.12 12.95
C ARG A 92 28.23 11.13 11.45
N THR A 93 27.67 10.05 10.92
CA THR A 93 27.30 9.97 9.51
C THR A 93 26.04 10.77 9.25
N GLN A 94 26.07 11.61 8.21
CA GLN A 94 24.88 12.35 7.76
C GLN A 94 23.80 11.38 7.29
N LEU A 95 22.53 11.74 7.51
CA LEU A 95 21.39 10.87 7.19
C LEU A 95 21.38 10.46 5.72
N GLU A 96 21.59 11.41 4.80
CA GLU A 96 21.58 11.15 3.35
C GLU A 96 22.69 10.18 2.94
N THR A 97 23.91 10.39 3.46
CA THR A 97 25.04 9.47 3.25
C THR A 97 24.74 8.07 3.79
N ALA A 98 24.12 7.97 4.96
CA ALA A 98 23.72 6.69 5.54
C ALA A 98 22.64 5.99 4.71
N VAL A 99 21.61 6.71 4.25
CA VAL A 99 20.56 6.16 3.36
C VAL A 99 21.15 5.67 2.05
N ASN A 100 22.03 6.47 1.42
CA ASN A 100 22.68 6.10 0.17
C ASN A 100 23.54 4.85 0.35
N SER A 101 24.34 4.76 1.41
CA SER A 101 25.14 3.58 1.74
C SER A 101 24.26 2.34 2.00
N LEU A 102 23.18 2.49 2.75
CA LEU A 102 22.24 1.42 3.10
C LEU A 102 21.57 0.79 1.88
N LEU A 103 21.16 1.63 0.93
CA LEU A 103 20.36 1.22 -0.23
C LEU A 103 21.21 0.91 -1.47
N ASN A 104 22.49 1.26 -1.46
CA ASN A 104 23.40 0.99 -2.58
C ASN A 104 23.45 -0.51 -2.89
N GLY A 105 23.17 -0.86 -4.16
CA GLY A 105 23.15 -2.24 -4.64
C GLY A 105 22.06 -3.13 -4.00
N VAL A 106 21.06 -2.54 -3.33
CA VAL A 106 19.89 -3.29 -2.86
C VAL A 106 18.88 -3.40 -4.00
N GLU A 107 18.60 -4.63 -4.41
CA GLU A 107 17.53 -4.94 -5.35
C GLU A 107 16.30 -5.50 -4.63
N PRO A 108 15.10 -5.38 -5.24
CA PRO A 108 13.92 -6.10 -4.78
C PRO A 108 14.19 -7.59 -4.65
N LEU A 109 13.50 -8.23 -3.70
CA LEU A 109 13.58 -9.68 -3.53
C LEU A 109 13.04 -10.42 -4.76
N PRO A 110 13.39 -11.70 -4.93
CA PRO A 110 12.83 -12.52 -6.00
C PRO A 110 11.29 -12.53 -5.95
N HIS A 111 10.68 -12.73 -7.11
CA HIS A 111 9.24 -12.85 -7.22
C HIS A 111 8.74 -14.23 -6.78
N GLU A 112 7.48 -14.30 -6.40
CA GLU A 112 6.73 -15.51 -6.09
C GLU A 112 5.32 -15.43 -6.66
N SER A 113 4.71 -16.59 -6.93
CA SER A 113 3.31 -16.67 -7.34
C SER A 113 2.44 -16.79 -6.10
N VAL A 114 1.44 -15.91 -5.98
CA VAL A 114 0.44 -15.96 -4.90
C VAL A 114 -0.96 -15.96 -5.48
N ALA A 115 -1.91 -16.53 -4.74
CA ALA A 115 -3.32 -16.44 -5.10
C ALA A 115 -3.74 -14.96 -5.17
N SER A 116 -4.43 -14.56 -6.23
CA SER A 116 -4.88 -13.17 -6.45
C SER A 116 -5.67 -12.62 -5.26
N ALA A 117 -6.45 -13.47 -4.59
CA ALA A 117 -7.23 -13.11 -3.40
C ALA A 117 -6.36 -12.70 -2.19
N LEU A 118 -5.11 -13.17 -2.11
CA LEU A 118 -4.15 -12.87 -1.05
C LEU A 118 -3.09 -11.83 -1.51
N SER A 119 -3.26 -11.26 -2.70
CA SER A 119 -2.28 -10.35 -3.30
C SER A 119 -2.44 -8.89 -2.87
N HIS A 120 -3.43 -8.57 -2.03
CA HIS A 120 -3.66 -7.20 -1.56
C HIS A 120 -2.41 -6.63 -0.89
N HIS A 121 -2.03 -5.41 -1.27
CA HIS A 121 -0.82 -4.70 -0.85
C HIS A 121 0.52 -5.35 -1.22
N ARG A 122 0.53 -6.45 -1.99
CA ARG A 122 1.75 -6.99 -2.58
C ARG A 122 2.20 -6.13 -3.76
N THR A 123 3.48 -6.20 -4.11
CA THR A 123 4.05 -5.46 -5.24
C THR A 123 4.09 -6.36 -6.47
N LEU A 124 3.52 -5.93 -7.59
CA LEU A 124 3.51 -6.68 -8.83
C LEU A 124 4.94 -6.83 -9.40
N ALA A 125 5.36 -8.06 -9.72
CA ALA A 125 6.73 -8.33 -10.15
C ALA A 125 6.99 -8.00 -11.63
N SER A 126 5.97 -8.11 -12.48
CA SER A 126 6.05 -7.89 -13.93
C SER A 126 4.78 -7.21 -14.42
N PRO A 127 4.78 -6.52 -15.58
CA PRO A 127 3.55 -5.93 -16.11
C PRO A 127 2.46 -7.00 -16.28
N LEU A 128 1.24 -6.68 -15.86
CA LEU A 128 0.07 -7.54 -16.03
C LEU A 128 -0.48 -7.33 -17.43
N LEU A 129 -0.40 -8.36 -18.28
CA LEU A 129 -1.04 -8.33 -19.60
C LEU A 129 -2.45 -8.92 -19.52
N ALA A 130 -3.41 -8.32 -20.21
CA ALA A 130 -4.74 -8.90 -20.33
C ALA A 130 -4.67 -10.20 -21.14
N PRO A 131 -5.01 -11.38 -20.57
CA PRO A 131 -4.97 -12.64 -21.31
C PRO A 131 -6.10 -12.77 -22.33
N ARG A 132 -7.13 -11.92 -22.23
CA ARG A 132 -8.34 -11.92 -23.04
C ARG A 132 -8.94 -10.53 -23.11
N ASN A 133 -9.83 -10.31 -24.07
CA ASN A 133 -10.64 -9.10 -24.12
C ASN A 133 -11.63 -9.05 -22.95
N VAL A 134 -11.87 -7.85 -22.42
CA VAL A 134 -12.91 -7.55 -21.44
C VAL A 134 -13.78 -6.40 -21.98
N PRO A 135 -15.08 -6.61 -22.24
CA PRO A 135 -15.75 -7.92 -22.27
C PRO A 135 -15.22 -8.80 -23.42
N SER A 136 -15.40 -10.12 -23.31
CA SER A 136 -14.93 -11.10 -24.31
C SER A 136 -15.86 -11.25 -25.52
N PHE A 137 -17.08 -10.71 -25.43
CA PHE A 137 -18.10 -10.68 -26.49
C PHE A 137 -18.85 -9.34 -26.43
N ALA A 138 -19.47 -8.95 -27.54
CA ALA A 138 -20.30 -7.76 -27.58
C ALA A 138 -21.57 -7.98 -26.74
N ARG A 139 -21.84 -7.07 -25.80
CA ARG A 139 -22.95 -7.22 -24.85
C ARG A 139 -23.78 -5.95 -24.76
N SER A 140 -25.03 -6.10 -24.34
CA SER A 140 -25.92 -4.95 -24.14
C SER A 140 -25.47 -4.10 -22.95
N ALA A 141 -25.50 -2.77 -23.11
CA ALA A 141 -25.30 -1.82 -22.02
C ALA A 141 -26.60 -1.46 -21.27
N MET A 142 -27.76 -1.82 -21.84
CA MET A 142 -29.09 -1.47 -21.33
C MET A 142 -30.06 -2.65 -21.48
N ASP A 143 -31.18 -2.62 -20.78
CA ASP A 143 -32.32 -3.50 -21.05
C ASP A 143 -33.12 -2.93 -22.21
N GLY A 144 -33.58 -3.77 -23.15
CA GLY A 144 -34.32 -3.30 -24.31
C GLY A 144 -34.41 -4.29 -25.46
N PHE A 145 -34.25 -3.80 -26.69
CA PHE A 145 -34.34 -4.60 -27.91
C PHE A 145 -33.07 -4.47 -28.76
N ALA A 146 -32.40 -5.60 -28.99
CA ALA A 146 -31.29 -5.72 -29.93
C ALA A 146 -31.83 -5.88 -31.35
N LEU A 147 -31.34 -5.04 -32.26
CA LEU A 147 -31.82 -4.95 -33.65
C LEU A 147 -30.69 -4.48 -34.57
N SER A 148 -30.96 -4.46 -35.88
CA SER A 148 -30.11 -3.75 -36.83
C SER A 148 -30.55 -2.29 -36.94
N ALA A 149 -29.66 -1.36 -36.62
CA ALA A 149 -29.93 0.08 -36.58
C ALA A 149 -30.49 0.62 -37.91
N ILE A 150 -30.10 0.02 -39.04
CA ILE A 150 -30.62 0.43 -40.36
C ILE A 150 -32.14 0.25 -40.46
N CYS A 151 -32.72 -0.75 -39.79
CA CYS A 151 -34.14 -1.06 -39.83
C CYS A 151 -35.03 -0.04 -39.10
N ILE A 152 -34.43 0.81 -38.26
CA ILE A 152 -35.15 1.84 -37.50
C ILE A 152 -34.75 3.26 -37.92
N THR A 153 -34.13 3.41 -39.09
CA THR A 153 -33.75 4.73 -39.61
C THR A 153 -35.00 5.58 -39.81
N GLY A 154 -35.05 6.74 -39.16
CA GLY A 154 -36.21 7.64 -39.20
C GLY A 154 -37.32 7.32 -38.21
N ALA A 155 -37.17 6.30 -37.35
CA ALA A 155 -38.09 6.03 -36.26
C ALA A 155 -38.18 7.23 -35.30
N SER A 156 -39.41 7.58 -34.91
CA SER A 156 -39.72 8.67 -33.99
C SER A 156 -41.02 8.40 -33.25
N GLU A 157 -41.32 9.17 -32.21
CA GLU A 157 -42.58 9.07 -31.45
C GLU A 157 -43.83 9.12 -32.33
N SER A 158 -43.84 9.99 -33.34
CA SER A 158 -44.98 10.14 -34.26
C SER A 158 -44.99 9.13 -35.40
N SER A 159 -43.89 8.38 -35.61
CA SER A 159 -43.74 7.39 -36.68
C SER A 159 -42.79 6.28 -36.22
N PRO A 160 -43.26 5.36 -35.34
CA PRO A 160 -42.42 4.30 -34.82
C PRO A 160 -42.11 3.24 -35.88
N ALA A 161 -40.92 2.64 -35.80
CA ALA A 161 -40.59 1.46 -36.59
C ALA A 161 -41.18 0.20 -35.92
N ILE A 162 -41.80 -0.68 -36.69
CA ILE A 162 -42.42 -1.91 -36.17
C ILE A 162 -41.56 -3.10 -36.57
N LEU A 163 -41.07 -3.86 -35.59
CA LEU A 163 -40.22 -5.03 -35.79
C LEU A 163 -40.86 -6.27 -35.17
N SER A 164 -40.58 -7.45 -35.73
CA SER A 164 -41.01 -8.73 -35.16
C SER A 164 -40.06 -9.16 -34.04
N VAL A 165 -40.59 -9.51 -32.86
CA VAL A 165 -39.79 -10.04 -31.76
C VAL A 165 -39.52 -11.51 -32.02
N VAL A 166 -38.28 -11.86 -32.36
CA VAL A 166 -37.90 -13.21 -32.82
C VAL A 166 -37.24 -14.07 -31.73
N GLY A 167 -36.95 -13.50 -30.56
CA GLY A 167 -36.34 -14.21 -29.46
C GLY A 167 -35.94 -13.29 -28.31
N GLU A 168 -35.30 -13.90 -27.31
CA GLU A 168 -34.80 -13.22 -26.12
C GLU A 168 -33.35 -13.64 -25.85
N SER A 169 -32.50 -12.69 -25.45
CA SER A 169 -31.12 -12.90 -25.03
C SER A 169 -30.95 -12.49 -23.57
N LEU A 170 -30.59 -13.46 -22.73
CA LEU A 170 -30.43 -13.32 -21.29
C LEU A 170 -28.96 -13.41 -20.88
N ALA A 171 -28.58 -12.74 -19.79
CA ALA A 171 -27.23 -12.81 -19.26
C ALA A 171 -26.88 -14.27 -18.87
N GLY A 172 -25.70 -14.73 -19.29
CA GLY A 172 -25.26 -16.11 -19.07
C GLY A 172 -25.84 -17.16 -20.04
N HIS A 173 -26.81 -16.79 -20.88
CA HIS A 173 -27.45 -17.67 -21.86
C HIS A 173 -27.25 -17.11 -23.28
N PRO A 174 -26.14 -17.43 -23.96
CA PRO A 174 -25.85 -16.86 -25.27
C PRO A 174 -26.95 -17.26 -26.28
N PRO A 175 -27.41 -16.32 -27.13
CA PRO A 175 -28.46 -16.58 -28.10
C PRO A 175 -27.97 -17.58 -29.16
N ASN A 176 -28.80 -18.55 -29.52
CA ASN A 176 -28.54 -19.55 -30.56
C ASN A 176 -29.30 -19.27 -31.87
N PHE A 177 -29.75 -18.03 -32.04
CA PHE A 177 -30.54 -17.58 -33.18
C PHE A 177 -29.94 -16.30 -33.78
N THR A 178 -30.36 -15.99 -35.01
CA THR A 178 -29.95 -14.80 -35.75
C THR A 178 -31.16 -13.91 -36.00
N VAL A 179 -31.05 -12.62 -35.72
CA VAL A 179 -32.06 -11.63 -36.04
C VAL A 179 -31.90 -11.21 -37.49
N GLN A 180 -32.94 -11.44 -38.30
CA GLN A 180 -32.99 -10.98 -39.69
C GLN A 180 -33.48 -9.51 -39.75
N PRO A 181 -33.21 -8.77 -40.84
CA PRO A 181 -33.77 -7.43 -41.04
C PRO A 181 -35.30 -7.41 -40.85
N GLY A 182 -35.80 -6.41 -40.13
CA GLY A 182 -37.22 -6.34 -39.72
C GLY A 182 -37.55 -7.12 -38.43
N GLY A 183 -36.58 -7.81 -37.84
CA GLY A 183 -36.67 -8.46 -36.55
C GLY A 183 -35.98 -7.69 -35.42
N ALA A 184 -36.34 -8.01 -34.19
CA ALA A 184 -35.70 -7.56 -32.96
C ALA A 184 -35.66 -8.70 -31.94
N ALA A 185 -34.70 -8.68 -31.03
CA ALA A 185 -34.62 -9.60 -29.91
C ALA A 185 -34.69 -8.82 -28.60
N ARG A 186 -35.52 -9.27 -27.65
CA ARG A 186 -35.49 -8.72 -26.30
C ARG A 186 -34.14 -9.05 -25.68
N ILE A 187 -33.48 -8.07 -25.05
CA ILE A 187 -32.14 -8.24 -24.51
C ILE A 187 -32.03 -7.57 -23.15
N MET A 188 -31.35 -8.23 -22.21
CA MET A 188 -31.03 -7.69 -20.89
C MET A 188 -29.60 -7.15 -20.85
N THR A 189 -29.33 -6.25 -19.92
CA THR A 189 -28.02 -5.67 -19.67
C THR A 189 -26.99 -6.76 -19.40
N GLY A 190 -25.85 -6.69 -20.08
CA GLY A 190 -24.79 -7.68 -20.00
C GLY A 190 -25.00 -8.96 -20.81
N ALA A 191 -26.18 -9.18 -21.41
CA ALA A 191 -26.41 -10.30 -22.31
C ALA A 191 -25.69 -10.12 -23.66
N ALA A 192 -25.31 -11.23 -24.28
CA ALA A 192 -24.62 -11.21 -25.58
C ALA A 192 -25.57 -10.73 -26.70
N LEU A 193 -25.05 -9.92 -27.62
CA LEU A 193 -25.82 -9.52 -28.80
C LEU A 193 -26.09 -10.74 -29.70
N PRO A 194 -27.35 -10.99 -30.11
CA PRO A 194 -27.66 -11.96 -31.15
C PRO A 194 -27.01 -11.60 -32.48
N ALA A 195 -26.67 -12.61 -33.28
CA ALA A 195 -26.15 -12.39 -34.62
C ALA A 195 -27.17 -11.59 -35.46
N GLY A 196 -26.68 -10.68 -36.31
CA GLY A 196 -27.52 -9.81 -37.14
C GLY A 196 -28.02 -8.53 -36.44
N THR A 197 -27.64 -8.31 -35.17
CA THR A 197 -27.89 -7.07 -34.44
C THR A 197 -26.61 -6.25 -34.29
N ASP A 198 -26.74 -4.92 -34.31
CA ASP A 198 -25.62 -3.99 -34.15
C ASP A 198 -25.92 -2.83 -33.19
N ALA A 199 -27.15 -2.71 -32.69
CA ALA A 199 -27.54 -1.68 -31.72
C ALA A 199 -28.61 -2.20 -30.75
N VAL A 200 -28.73 -1.53 -29.60
CA VAL A 200 -29.79 -1.78 -28.61
C VAL A 200 -30.58 -0.49 -28.37
N VAL A 201 -31.90 -0.57 -28.51
CA VAL A 201 -32.82 0.51 -28.12
C VAL A 201 -33.30 0.22 -26.69
N PRO A 202 -33.20 1.18 -25.74
CA PRO A 202 -33.67 1.00 -24.37
C PRO A 202 -35.16 0.68 -24.31
N ILE A 203 -35.57 -0.09 -23.31
CA ILE A 203 -36.96 -0.52 -23.16
C ILE A 203 -37.94 0.66 -23.04
N GLU A 204 -37.48 1.80 -22.51
CA GLU A 204 -38.25 3.04 -22.34
C GLU A 204 -38.66 3.67 -23.68
N ALA A 205 -37.88 3.44 -24.75
CA ALA A 205 -38.16 3.89 -26.10
C ALA A 205 -38.88 2.82 -26.95
N CYS A 206 -39.35 1.74 -26.30
CA CYS A 206 -39.98 0.61 -26.97
C CYS A 206 -41.37 0.33 -26.38
N ARG A 207 -42.30 -0.06 -27.24
CA ARG A 207 -43.62 -0.54 -26.83
C ARG A 207 -43.91 -1.90 -27.47
N GLN A 208 -43.89 -2.94 -26.66
CA GLN A 208 -44.14 -4.31 -27.15
C GLN A 208 -45.64 -4.59 -27.25
N LEU A 209 -46.08 -5.11 -28.39
CA LEU A 209 -47.45 -5.50 -28.70
C LEU A 209 -47.46 -6.96 -29.19
N GLY A 210 -47.53 -7.91 -28.25
CA GLY A 210 -47.50 -9.34 -28.58
C GLY A 210 -46.17 -9.75 -29.21
N SER A 211 -46.21 -10.21 -30.46
CA SER A 211 -45.04 -10.66 -31.23
C SER A 211 -44.33 -9.54 -32.00
N THR A 212 -44.77 -8.29 -31.87
CA THR A 212 -44.11 -7.13 -32.46
C THR A 212 -43.70 -6.11 -31.40
N VAL A 213 -42.77 -5.24 -31.75
CA VAL A 213 -42.34 -4.11 -30.93
C VAL A 213 -42.35 -2.83 -31.78
N GLU A 214 -42.92 -1.77 -31.22
CA GLU A 214 -42.84 -0.41 -31.73
C GLU A 214 -41.57 0.23 -31.15
N ILE A 215 -40.72 0.76 -32.03
CA ILE A 215 -39.49 1.47 -31.70
C ILE A 215 -39.73 2.96 -31.96
N HIS A 216 -39.70 3.77 -30.90
CA HIS A 216 -40.03 5.19 -30.94
C HIS A 216 -38.79 6.09 -31.10
N GLU A 217 -37.58 5.52 -31.04
CA GLU A 217 -36.33 6.24 -31.17
C GLU A 217 -35.37 5.51 -32.12
N ALA A 218 -34.84 6.23 -33.12
CA ALA A 218 -33.77 5.72 -33.96
C ALA A 218 -32.41 5.79 -33.23
N VAL A 219 -31.64 4.70 -33.25
CA VAL A 219 -30.25 4.68 -32.77
C VAL A 219 -29.29 4.32 -33.91
N VAL A 220 -28.01 4.67 -33.74
CA VAL A 220 -26.94 4.36 -34.70
C VAL A 220 -26.28 3.01 -34.38
N PRO A 221 -25.60 2.36 -35.35
CA PRO A 221 -24.82 1.16 -35.09
C PRO A 221 -23.82 1.35 -33.93
N GLY A 222 -23.73 0.35 -33.06
CA GLY A 222 -22.90 0.34 -31.86
C GLY A 222 -23.52 1.04 -30.65
N ARG A 223 -24.68 1.70 -30.79
CA ARG A 223 -25.29 2.42 -29.66
C ARG A 223 -25.83 1.45 -28.62
N HIS A 224 -25.51 1.74 -27.35
CA HIS A 224 -25.82 0.90 -26.18
C HIS A 224 -25.27 -0.53 -26.28
N VAL A 225 -24.20 -0.72 -27.06
CA VAL A 225 -23.45 -1.97 -27.17
C VAL A 225 -22.08 -1.75 -26.55
N CYS A 226 -21.73 -2.57 -25.56
CA CYS A 226 -20.36 -2.67 -25.11
C CYS A 226 -19.57 -3.53 -26.09
N ALA A 227 -18.55 -2.94 -26.73
CA ALA A 227 -17.71 -3.62 -27.71
C ALA A 227 -16.77 -4.65 -27.05
N VAL A 228 -16.32 -5.62 -27.85
CA VAL A 228 -15.31 -6.59 -27.41
C VAL A 228 -14.01 -5.85 -27.07
N GLY A 229 -13.52 -6.07 -25.85
CA GLY A 229 -12.28 -5.44 -25.38
C GLY A 229 -12.36 -3.93 -25.20
N GLU A 230 -13.57 -3.39 -24.96
CA GLU A 230 -13.78 -1.97 -24.68
C GLU A 230 -13.05 -1.51 -23.41
N ASP A 231 -12.98 -2.36 -22.39
CA ASP A 231 -12.25 -2.08 -21.15
C ASP A 231 -10.77 -2.48 -21.30
N PHE A 232 -10.52 -3.76 -21.59
CA PHE A 232 -9.17 -4.29 -21.82
C PHE A 232 -9.10 -5.09 -23.10
N LYS A 233 -8.13 -4.77 -23.96
CA LYS A 233 -7.79 -5.59 -25.12
C LYS A 233 -6.79 -6.66 -24.76
N GLN A 234 -6.93 -7.86 -25.32
CA GLN A 234 -5.96 -8.92 -25.16
C GLN A 234 -4.54 -8.43 -25.51
N GLY A 235 -3.57 -8.74 -24.66
CA GLY A 235 -2.18 -8.32 -24.80
C GLY A 235 -1.87 -6.90 -24.33
N GLN A 236 -2.88 -6.10 -23.97
CA GLN A 236 -2.68 -4.78 -23.38
C GLN A 236 -2.05 -4.88 -21.98
N ILE A 237 -1.13 -3.98 -21.65
CA ILE A 237 -0.67 -3.79 -20.26
C ILE A 237 -1.80 -3.16 -19.46
N VAL A 238 -2.30 -3.90 -18.48
CA VAL A 238 -3.38 -3.49 -17.58
C VAL A 238 -2.81 -2.83 -16.33
N LEU A 239 -1.77 -3.43 -15.74
CA LEU A 239 -1.07 -2.91 -14.56
C LEU A 239 0.44 -2.95 -14.82
N ASN A 240 1.15 -1.90 -14.40
CA ASN A 240 2.60 -1.82 -14.52
C ASN A 240 3.31 -2.62 -13.41
N ALA A 241 4.50 -3.14 -13.71
CA ALA A 241 5.41 -3.71 -12.70
C ALA A 241 5.74 -2.68 -11.61
N GLY A 242 6.00 -3.15 -10.38
CA GLY A 242 6.28 -2.29 -9.23
C GLY A 242 5.03 -1.67 -8.60
N ARG A 243 3.84 -1.89 -9.17
CA ARG A 243 2.59 -1.42 -8.57
C ARG A 243 2.28 -2.17 -7.28
N ARG A 244 2.00 -1.43 -6.21
CA ARG A 244 1.35 -1.97 -5.00
C ARG A 244 -0.12 -2.24 -5.31
N LEU A 245 -0.55 -3.49 -5.19
CA LEU A 245 -1.92 -3.90 -5.52
C LEU A 245 -2.92 -3.32 -4.50
N LEU A 246 -3.93 -2.63 -5.02
CA LEU A 246 -5.05 -2.03 -4.30
C LEU A 246 -6.33 -2.86 -4.46
N PRO A 247 -7.41 -2.61 -3.69
CA PRO A 247 -8.66 -3.38 -3.80
C PRO A 247 -9.22 -3.45 -5.22
N GLN A 248 -9.19 -2.35 -5.97
CA GLN A 248 -9.64 -2.30 -7.36
C GLN A 248 -8.77 -3.14 -8.31
N ASP A 249 -7.48 -3.33 -8.00
CA ASP A 249 -6.60 -4.17 -8.82
C ASP A 249 -6.99 -5.65 -8.67
N LEU A 250 -7.44 -6.06 -7.48
CA LEU A 250 -7.95 -7.41 -7.26
C LEU A 250 -9.25 -7.66 -8.06
N ALA A 251 -10.11 -6.64 -8.19
CA ALA A 251 -11.28 -6.72 -9.07
C ALA A 251 -10.87 -6.91 -10.54
N VAL A 252 -9.83 -6.20 -10.98
CA VAL A 252 -9.26 -6.38 -12.34
C VAL A 252 -8.69 -7.79 -12.53
N LEU A 253 -7.90 -8.30 -11.58
CA LEU A 253 -7.39 -9.68 -11.63
C LEU A 253 -8.54 -10.70 -11.73
N SER A 254 -9.62 -10.48 -10.96
CA SER A 254 -10.83 -11.31 -10.99
C SER A 254 -11.55 -11.23 -12.35
N ALA A 255 -11.77 -10.03 -12.89
CA ALA A 255 -12.42 -9.82 -14.19
C ALA A 255 -11.63 -10.45 -15.35
N LEU A 256 -10.30 -10.42 -15.28
CA LEU A 256 -9.42 -11.10 -16.23
C LEU A 256 -9.34 -12.62 -15.99
N GLY A 257 -9.94 -13.13 -14.91
CA GLY A 257 -9.96 -14.53 -14.52
C GLY A 257 -8.57 -15.08 -14.13
N LEU A 258 -7.74 -14.23 -13.53
CA LEU A 258 -6.39 -14.58 -13.07
C LEU A 258 -6.46 -15.08 -11.62
N ARG A 259 -6.24 -16.39 -11.44
CA ARG A 259 -6.26 -17.03 -10.11
C ARG A 259 -5.04 -16.71 -9.28
N ASP A 260 -3.89 -16.59 -9.94
CA ASP A 260 -2.60 -16.32 -9.34
C ASP A 260 -1.94 -15.14 -10.03
N VAL A 261 -1.09 -14.43 -9.28
CA VAL A 261 -0.35 -13.27 -9.76
C VAL A 261 1.09 -13.33 -9.26
N SER A 262 2.03 -12.97 -10.14
CA SER A 262 3.45 -12.89 -9.79
C SER A 262 3.75 -11.57 -9.07
N VAL A 263 4.21 -11.68 -7.83
CA VAL A 263 4.48 -10.54 -6.93
C VAL A 263 5.88 -10.64 -6.37
N ILE A 264 6.46 -9.51 -5.98
CA ILE A 264 7.71 -9.49 -5.21
C ILE A 264 7.46 -10.14 -3.86
N ARG A 265 8.35 -11.05 -3.45
CA ARG A 265 8.30 -11.71 -2.14
C ARG A 265 8.46 -10.67 -1.02
N GLN A 266 7.69 -10.83 0.05
CA GLN A 266 7.83 -9.93 1.20
C GLN A 266 9.17 -10.20 1.92
N PRO A 267 9.90 -9.15 2.34
CA PRO A 267 11.08 -9.33 3.18
C PRO A 267 10.66 -9.92 4.53
N ARG A 268 11.32 -11.02 4.89
CA ARG A 268 11.19 -11.67 6.20
C ARG A 268 12.05 -10.93 7.20
N VAL A 269 11.40 -10.32 8.18
CA VAL A 269 12.05 -9.48 9.19
C VAL A 269 11.98 -10.17 10.55
N LEU A 270 13.14 -10.35 11.17
CA LEU A 270 13.25 -10.75 12.58
C LEU A 270 13.41 -9.51 13.44
N ILE A 271 12.73 -9.45 14.58
CA ILE A 271 12.95 -8.42 15.59
C ILE A 271 13.62 -9.06 16.80
N LEU A 272 14.78 -8.54 17.17
CA LEU A 272 15.47 -8.83 18.42
C LEU A 272 15.36 -7.62 19.33
N VAL A 273 14.82 -7.81 20.52
CA VAL A 273 14.74 -6.75 21.55
C VAL A 273 15.74 -7.09 22.63
N THR A 274 16.61 -6.15 22.98
CA THR A 274 17.65 -6.38 24.01
C THR A 274 17.40 -5.49 25.22
N GLY A 275 17.59 -6.06 26.41
CA GLY A 275 17.48 -5.35 27.68
C GLY A 275 16.94 -6.27 28.77
N ASP A 276 17.65 -6.36 29.89
CA ASP A 276 17.27 -7.20 31.03
C ASP A 276 16.04 -6.65 31.77
N GLU A 277 15.72 -5.37 31.57
CA GLU A 277 14.54 -4.68 32.06
C GLU A 277 13.28 -4.95 31.24
N ILE A 278 13.40 -5.60 30.07
CA ILE A 278 12.31 -5.73 29.10
C ILE A 278 11.42 -6.95 29.39
N LEU A 279 10.13 -6.69 29.55
CA LEU A 279 9.07 -7.70 29.58
C LEU A 279 8.44 -7.87 28.19
N PRO A 280 7.84 -9.05 27.90
CA PRO A 280 7.03 -9.23 26.70
C PRO A 280 5.99 -8.12 26.53
N ALA A 281 5.76 -7.73 25.28
CA ALA A 281 4.74 -6.74 24.94
C ALA A 281 3.38 -7.14 25.54
N PHE A 282 2.62 -6.14 26.02
CA PHE A 282 1.32 -6.30 26.67
C PHE A 282 1.31 -7.06 28.01
N SER A 283 2.47 -7.26 28.63
CA SER A 283 2.55 -7.74 30.02
C SER A 283 2.10 -6.68 31.01
N GLU A 284 1.88 -7.07 32.27
CA GLU A 284 1.79 -6.09 33.37
C GLU A 284 3.19 -5.55 33.70
N PRO A 285 3.39 -4.22 33.79
CA PRO A 285 4.65 -3.65 34.23
C PRO A 285 5.02 -4.10 35.65
N ALA A 286 6.31 -4.36 35.88
CA ALA A 286 6.84 -4.65 37.22
C ALA A 286 7.61 -3.44 37.77
N ALA A 287 7.98 -3.48 39.05
CA ALA A 287 8.61 -2.35 39.74
C ALA A 287 9.94 -1.88 39.08
N ASP A 288 10.70 -2.81 38.52
CA ASP A 288 12.02 -2.62 37.91
C ASP A 288 12.08 -3.02 36.43
N ARG A 289 10.93 -3.31 35.81
CA ARG A 289 10.85 -3.79 34.43
C ARG A 289 9.74 -3.12 33.66
N ILE A 290 10.01 -2.84 32.39
CA ILE A 290 9.11 -2.16 31.47
C ILE A 290 8.66 -3.11 30.36
N CYS A 291 7.47 -2.89 29.83
CA CYS A 291 6.97 -3.67 28.70
C CYS A 291 7.63 -3.22 27.40
N ASP A 292 7.92 -4.18 26.51
CA ASP A 292 8.33 -3.90 25.15
C ASP A 292 7.24 -3.12 24.40
N ALA A 293 7.54 -1.86 24.12
CA ALA A 293 6.71 -0.97 23.31
C ALA A 293 7.18 -0.88 21.85
N ASN A 294 8.40 -1.31 21.55
CA ASN A 294 9.01 -1.13 20.23
C ASN A 294 8.59 -2.24 19.28
N SER A 295 8.58 -3.51 19.70
CA SER A 295 8.26 -4.59 18.76
C SER A 295 6.82 -4.53 18.22
N PRO A 296 5.76 -4.14 18.97
CA PRO A 296 4.43 -3.99 18.39
C PRO A 296 4.37 -2.85 17.36
N MET A 297 5.04 -1.73 17.66
CA MET A 297 5.15 -0.61 16.75
C MET A 297 5.90 -1.01 15.47
N LEU A 298 7.06 -1.66 15.60
CA LEU A 298 7.86 -2.12 14.47
C LEU A 298 7.11 -3.14 13.61
N GLN A 299 6.36 -4.08 14.21
CA GLN A 299 5.53 -5.03 13.47
C GLN A 299 4.54 -4.33 12.54
N ALA A 300 3.79 -3.35 13.05
CA ALA A 300 2.84 -2.58 12.26
C ALA A 300 3.52 -1.79 11.14
N LEU A 301 4.66 -1.16 11.43
CA LEU A 301 5.41 -0.37 10.44
C LEU A 301 6.04 -1.25 9.34
N ILE A 302 6.57 -2.42 9.70
CA ILE A 302 7.09 -3.42 8.74
C ILE A 302 5.99 -3.88 7.80
N GLN A 303 4.81 -4.19 8.34
CA GLN A 303 3.66 -4.58 7.53
C GLN A 303 3.22 -3.44 6.60
N ARG A 304 3.12 -2.20 7.10
CA ARG A 304 2.85 -1.00 6.28
C ARG A 304 3.82 -0.90 5.13
N ASP A 305 5.11 -1.13 5.38
CA ASP A 305 6.21 -0.99 4.41
C ASP A 305 6.38 -2.22 3.50
N GLY A 306 5.60 -3.28 3.72
CA GLY A 306 5.49 -4.43 2.82
C GLY A 306 6.28 -5.67 3.26
N GLY A 307 6.92 -5.62 4.42
CA GLY A 307 7.58 -6.76 5.03
C GLY A 307 6.64 -7.67 5.82
N GLN A 308 7.20 -8.80 6.24
CA GLN A 308 6.55 -9.80 7.09
C GLN A 308 7.44 -10.05 8.29
N VAL A 309 6.91 -9.84 9.50
CA VAL A 309 7.64 -10.21 10.72
C VAL A 309 7.53 -11.72 10.91
N THR A 310 8.69 -12.40 10.99
CA THR A 310 8.73 -13.86 11.16
C THR A 310 8.81 -14.28 12.62
N ALA A 311 9.46 -13.47 13.46
CA ALA A 311 9.56 -13.70 14.89
C ALA A 311 9.94 -12.40 15.63
N VAL A 312 9.60 -12.36 16.91
CA VAL A 312 10.07 -11.38 17.88
C VAL A 312 10.71 -12.16 19.03
N ALA A 313 11.93 -11.81 19.40
CA ALA A 313 12.62 -12.43 20.53
C ALA A 313 13.22 -11.36 21.44
N ILE A 314 12.98 -11.51 22.75
CA ILE A 314 13.67 -10.74 23.78
C ILE A 314 14.94 -11.50 24.15
N VAL A 315 16.09 -10.83 24.07
CA VAL A 315 17.41 -11.41 24.29
C VAL A 315 18.03 -10.73 25.51
N PRO A 316 18.55 -11.50 26.49
CA PRO A 316 19.29 -10.94 27.61
C PRO A 316 20.47 -10.09 27.16
N ASP A 317 20.89 -9.15 27.99
CA ASP A 317 21.95 -8.21 27.62
C ASP A 317 23.35 -8.81 27.79
N LYS A 318 23.61 -9.88 27.04
CA LYS A 318 24.87 -10.62 27.03
C LYS A 318 25.35 -10.81 25.60
N PRO A 319 26.63 -10.52 25.30
CA PRO A 319 27.17 -10.68 23.95
C PRO A 319 26.99 -12.10 23.38
N SER A 320 27.09 -13.12 24.23
CA SER A 320 26.91 -14.53 23.83
C SER A 320 25.48 -14.85 23.39
N ASP A 321 24.49 -14.33 24.11
CA ASP A 321 23.08 -14.58 23.83
C ASP A 321 22.65 -13.86 22.55
N LEU A 322 23.12 -12.62 22.35
CA LEU A 322 22.90 -11.88 21.11
C LEU A 322 23.58 -12.55 19.92
N SER A 323 24.82 -13.04 20.10
CA SER A 323 25.52 -13.79 19.04
C SER A 323 24.79 -15.07 18.66
N ALA A 324 24.27 -15.81 19.65
CA ALA A 324 23.50 -17.02 19.42
C ALA A 324 22.17 -16.72 18.70
N ALA A 325 21.47 -15.65 19.10
CA ALA A 325 20.24 -15.22 18.45
C ALA A 325 20.47 -14.82 16.99
N LEU A 326 21.55 -14.08 16.69
CA LEU A 326 21.92 -13.73 15.32
C LEU A 326 22.31 -14.96 14.48
N ALA A 327 23.06 -15.89 15.08
CA ALA A 327 23.47 -17.12 14.41
C ALA A 327 22.29 -18.05 14.10
N ALA A 328 21.27 -18.12 14.95
CA ALA A 328 20.15 -19.05 14.77
C ALA A 328 19.19 -18.68 13.61
N ASN A 329 19.24 -17.45 13.10
CA ASN A 329 18.18 -16.89 12.26
C ASN A 329 18.59 -16.68 10.78
N HIS A 330 19.10 -17.74 10.15
CA HIS A 330 19.59 -17.69 8.77
C HIS A 330 18.52 -17.41 7.70
N SER A 331 17.23 -17.58 8.00
CA SER A 331 16.14 -17.36 7.05
C SER A 331 15.68 -15.90 6.97
N ALA A 332 16.14 -15.01 7.86
CA ALA A 332 15.76 -13.61 7.82
C ALA A 332 16.45 -12.87 6.65
N ASP A 333 15.69 -12.07 5.91
CA ASP A 333 16.26 -11.14 4.91
C ASP A 333 16.81 -9.88 5.61
N LEU A 334 16.22 -9.52 6.75
CA LEU A 334 16.57 -8.38 7.59
C LEU A 334 16.35 -8.71 9.06
N ILE A 335 17.28 -8.29 9.91
CA ILE A 335 17.16 -8.34 11.37
C ILE A 335 17.13 -6.91 11.90
N LEU A 336 16.13 -6.58 12.72
CA LEU A 336 16.09 -5.34 13.49
C LEU A 336 16.45 -5.65 14.93
N ILE A 337 17.49 -5.00 15.45
CA ILE A 337 17.83 -5.04 16.87
C ILE A 337 17.31 -3.75 17.49
N SER A 338 16.42 -3.83 18.47
CA SER A 338 15.91 -2.69 19.22
C SER A 338 16.44 -2.73 20.65
N GLY A 339 17.25 -1.73 21.01
CA GLY A 339 18.00 -1.74 22.27
C GLY A 339 19.48 -2.06 22.06
N GLY A 340 20.31 -1.85 23.09
CA GLY A 340 21.72 -2.23 23.10
C GLY A 340 22.59 -1.59 22.00
N SER A 341 22.15 -0.45 21.44
CA SER A 341 22.78 0.22 20.28
C SER A 341 23.49 1.53 20.62
N SER A 342 23.42 1.98 21.87
CA SER A 342 24.01 3.24 22.35
C SER A 342 25.54 3.08 22.57
N VAL A 343 26.16 3.97 23.35
CA VAL A 343 27.61 3.99 23.64
C VAL A 343 27.95 3.57 25.09
N GLY A 344 26.99 2.99 25.79
CA GLY A 344 27.11 2.50 27.16
C GLY A 344 27.81 1.14 27.25
N GLN A 345 28.18 0.74 28.46
CA GLN A 345 28.89 -0.52 28.71
C GLN A 345 28.07 -1.77 28.36
N GLU A 346 26.74 -1.64 28.38
CA GLU A 346 25.76 -2.69 28.09
C GLU A 346 25.34 -2.69 26.60
N ASP A 347 25.82 -1.75 25.79
CA ASP A 347 25.45 -1.67 24.36
C ASP A 347 26.31 -2.62 23.49
N HIS A 348 25.97 -3.91 23.53
CA HIS A 348 26.75 -4.97 22.88
C HIS A 348 26.47 -5.18 21.39
N ALA A 349 25.36 -4.64 20.85
CA ALA A 349 24.92 -4.97 19.49
C ALA A 349 25.90 -4.55 18.36
N PRO A 350 26.50 -3.34 18.38
CA PRO A 350 27.47 -2.93 17.36
C PRO A 350 28.72 -3.82 17.35
N ASP A 351 29.23 -4.14 18.55
CA ASP A 351 30.42 -4.98 18.72
C ASP A 351 30.17 -6.41 18.27
N VAL A 352 29.04 -7.01 18.65
CA VAL A 352 28.65 -8.36 18.21
C VAL A 352 28.49 -8.40 16.70
N LEU A 353 27.80 -7.41 16.10
CA LEU A 353 27.63 -7.33 14.66
C LEU A 353 28.98 -7.22 13.92
N SER A 354 29.90 -6.38 14.40
CA SER A 354 31.22 -6.22 13.79
C SER A 354 32.07 -7.50 13.84
N LYS A 355 31.90 -8.33 14.87
CA LYS A 355 32.60 -9.63 15.00
C LYS A 355 32.00 -10.71 14.10
N MET A 356 30.69 -10.66 13.87
CA MET A 356 29.95 -11.65 13.08
C MET A 356 29.80 -11.25 11.60
N GLY A 357 30.33 -10.10 11.20
CA GLY A 357 30.27 -9.59 9.82
C GLY A 357 30.86 -8.19 9.68
N THR A 358 30.06 -7.22 9.27
CA THR A 358 30.46 -5.83 9.08
C THR A 358 29.54 -4.89 9.84
N LEU A 359 30.12 -3.81 10.35
CA LEU A 359 29.42 -2.65 10.88
C LEU A 359 29.69 -1.49 9.91
N ASP A 360 28.70 -1.17 9.06
CA ASP A 360 28.90 -0.23 7.96
C ASP A 360 28.73 1.21 8.45
N VAL A 361 27.70 1.46 9.27
CA VAL A 361 27.42 2.76 9.89
C VAL A 361 26.96 2.53 11.33
N HIS A 362 27.51 3.29 12.28
CA HIS A 362 27.03 3.36 13.65
C HIS A 362 27.29 4.76 14.20
N GLY A 363 26.23 5.50 14.51
CA GLY A 363 26.34 6.91 14.88
C GLY A 363 25.91 7.86 13.76
N LEU A 364 24.66 8.30 13.81
CA LEU A 364 24.06 9.23 12.86
C LEU A 364 24.02 10.66 13.39
N ALA A 365 24.12 11.60 12.46
CA ALA A 365 23.85 13.02 12.65
C ALA A 365 22.32 13.27 12.67
N LEU A 366 21.63 12.57 13.58
CA LEU A 366 20.17 12.53 13.64
C LEU A 366 19.70 12.74 15.09
N ARG A 367 18.63 13.52 15.28
CA ARG A 367 18.04 13.79 16.58
C ARG A 367 16.51 13.65 16.51
N PRO A 368 15.90 12.76 17.31
CA PRO A 368 16.52 11.70 18.12
C PRO A 368 17.09 10.57 17.23
N ALA A 369 17.68 9.53 17.83
CA ALA A 369 18.26 8.36 17.13
C ALA A 369 19.70 8.47 16.60
N SER A 370 20.53 9.31 17.23
CA SER A 370 21.97 9.32 16.96
C SER A 370 22.65 7.94 17.05
N PRO A 371 22.31 7.00 17.97
CA PRO A 371 23.00 5.71 18.03
C PRO A 371 22.51 4.67 17.01
N ALA A 372 21.61 5.02 16.10
CA ALA A 372 21.19 4.08 15.07
C ALA A 372 22.33 3.75 14.10
N GLY A 373 22.23 2.59 13.46
CA GLY A 373 23.26 2.07 12.57
C GLY A 373 22.79 0.85 11.80
N PHE A 374 23.69 0.30 11.00
CA PHE A 374 23.44 -0.91 10.23
C PHE A 374 24.74 -1.58 9.79
N GLY A 375 24.61 -2.84 9.39
CA GLY A 375 25.68 -3.64 8.84
C GLY A 375 25.15 -4.96 8.29
N ARG A 376 26.03 -5.94 8.17
CA ARG A 376 25.70 -7.25 7.58
C ARG A 376 26.37 -8.37 8.34
N LEU A 377 25.70 -9.50 8.50
CA LEU A 377 26.33 -10.74 8.95
C LEU A 377 27.17 -11.36 7.83
N ASN A 378 28.09 -12.25 8.17
CA ASN A 378 28.95 -12.97 7.21
C ASN A 378 28.18 -13.74 6.13
N ASN A 379 26.94 -14.16 6.41
CA ASN A 379 26.06 -14.83 5.44
C ASN A 379 25.32 -13.84 4.51
N GLY A 380 25.56 -12.53 4.65
CA GLY A 380 24.92 -11.46 3.88
C GLY A 380 23.61 -10.92 4.45
N THR A 381 23.06 -11.48 5.54
CA THR A 381 21.85 -10.97 6.19
C THR A 381 22.09 -9.56 6.71
N ARG A 382 21.19 -8.63 6.39
CA ARG A 382 21.28 -7.22 6.80
C ARG A 382 20.79 -7.07 8.24
N VAL A 383 21.46 -6.23 9.01
CA VAL A 383 21.12 -5.95 10.41
C VAL A 383 20.98 -4.44 10.59
N MET A 384 19.85 -4.00 11.14
CA MET A 384 19.64 -2.61 11.57
C MET A 384 19.75 -2.52 13.09
N LEU A 385 20.52 -1.55 13.56
CA LEU A 385 20.66 -1.22 14.96
C LEU A 385 19.73 -0.04 15.25
N LEU A 386 18.65 -0.30 15.99
CA LEU A 386 17.64 0.68 16.38
C LEU A 386 17.77 1.01 17.87
N PRO A 387 17.69 2.29 18.25
CA PRO A 387 17.80 2.67 19.66
C PRO A 387 16.62 2.12 20.49
N GLY A 388 16.86 1.77 21.77
CA GLY A 388 15.81 1.25 22.66
C GLY A 388 14.74 2.28 23.04
N ASN A 389 15.09 3.58 23.05
CA ASN A 389 14.13 4.65 23.32
C ASN A 389 13.05 4.72 22.22
N PRO A 390 11.74 4.62 22.53
CA PRO A 390 10.70 4.40 21.51
C PRO A 390 10.62 5.44 20.40
N VAL A 391 10.79 6.73 20.72
CA VAL A 391 10.77 7.80 19.70
C VAL A 391 12.01 7.70 18.81
N SER A 392 13.16 7.36 19.39
CA SER A 392 14.38 7.14 18.63
C SER A 392 14.25 5.90 17.72
N CYS A 393 13.66 4.82 18.23
CA CYS A 393 13.36 3.62 17.46
C CYS A 393 12.47 3.95 16.27
N PHE A 394 11.37 4.68 16.51
CA PHE A 394 10.45 5.15 15.48
C PHE A 394 11.15 6.00 14.42
N CYS A 395 11.92 7.00 14.84
CA CYS A 395 12.70 7.87 13.95
C CYS A 395 13.70 7.08 13.08
N ALA A 396 14.49 6.20 13.69
CA ALA A 396 15.44 5.35 12.98
C ALA A 396 14.74 4.39 12.00
N TYR A 397 13.58 3.87 12.37
CA TYR A 397 12.79 3.04 11.48
C TYR A 397 12.30 3.83 10.27
N GLU A 398 11.59 4.93 10.48
CA GLU A 398 11.01 5.76 9.41
C GLU A 398 12.08 6.20 8.40
N LEU A 399 13.20 6.72 8.91
CA LEU A 399 14.23 7.35 8.08
C LEU A 399 15.24 6.37 7.49
N LEU A 400 15.39 5.16 8.04
CA LEU A 400 16.35 4.15 7.56
C LEU A 400 15.72 2.77 7.32
N ALA A 401 15.36 2.04 8.38
CA ALA A 401 15.00 0.62 8.25
C ALA A 401 13.79 0.39 7.33
N GLY A 402 12.77 1.24 7.44
CA GLY A 402 11.59 1.22 6.58
C GLY A 402 11.94 1.43 5.10
N ARG A 403 12.94 2.27 4.78
CA ARG A 403 13.40 2.47 3.40
C ARG A 403 13.96 1.17 2.81
N LEU A 404 14.75 0.46 3.60
CA LEU A 404 15.29 -0.85 3.22
C LEU A 404 14.17 -1.88 3.05
N VAL A 405 13.20 -1.94 3.97
CA VAL A 405 12.04 -2.83 3.86
C VAL A 405 11.27 -2.56 2.56
N ARG A 406 10.96 -1.30 2.27
CA ARG A 406 10.25 -0.90 1.03
C ARG A 406 11.03 -1.30 -0.22
N ARG A 407 12.34 -1.01 -0.26
CA ARG A 407 13.21 -1.38 -1.39
C ARG A 407 13.24 -2.89 -1.64
N LEU A 408 13.41 -3.69 -0.58
CA LEU A 408 13.37 -5.16 -0.67
C LEU A 408 11.99 -5.67 -1.12
N ALA A 409 10.91 -5.01 -0.71
CA ALA A 409 9.55 -5.32 -1.13
C ALA A 409 9.19 -4.78 -2.54
N GLY A 410 10.16 -4.24 -3.29
CA GLY A 410 9.94 -3.69 -4.64
C GLY A 410 9.16 -2.38 -4.68
N ARG A 411 9.06 -1.68 -3.54
CA ARG A 411 8.37 -0.39 -3.42
C ARG A 411 9.37 0.77 -3.53
N LEU A 412 8.84 1.98 -3.72
CA LEU A 412 9.63 3.20 -3.59
C LEU A 412 10.15 3.34 -2.15
N ASP A 413 11.41 3.69 -2.02
CA ASP A 413 12.14 3.84 -0.76
C ASP A 413 11.88 5.20 -0.07
N SER A 414 11.16 6.11 -0.73
CA SER A 414 10.67 7.37 -0.15
C SER A 414 9.82 7.12 1.11
N LEU A 415 9.65 8.18 1.91
CA LEU A 415 8.81 8.10 3.10
C LEU A 415 7.34 7.88 2.68
N PRO A 416 6.59 6.97 3.33
CA PRO A 416 5.25 6.57 2.91
C PRO A 416 4.16 7.53 3.42
N HIS A 417 4.49 8.82 3.59
CA HIS A 417 3.61 9.83 4.18
C HIS A 417 3.18 10.85 3.15
N THR A 418 1.95 11.34 3.29
CA THR A 418 1.51 12.50 2.51
C THR A 418 2.27 13.73 2.99
N VAL A 419 2.89 14.47 2.05
CA VAL A 419 3.61 15.69 2.38
C VAL A 419 2.73 16.90 2.06
N LYS A 420 2.45 17.73 3.07
CA LYS A 420 1.75 19.01 2.91
C LYS A 420 2.57 20.13 3.53
N HIS A 421 2.39 21.36 3.05
CA HIS A 421 3.11 22.52 3.55
C HIS A 421 2.20 23.39 4.39
N TYR A 422 2.61 23.71 5.62
CA TYR A 422 1.87 24.54 6.56
C TYR A 422 2.79 25.58 7.22
N PRO A 423 2.26 26.75 7.63
CA PRO A 423 3.03 27.73 8.39
C PRO A 423 3.30 27.23 9.82
N LEU A 424 4.49 27.51 10.35
CA LEU A 424 4.83 27.27 11.76
C LEU A 424 4.09 28.24 12.69
N ALA A 425 3.60 27.75 13.81
CA ALA A 425 3.00 28.55 14.88
C ALA A 425 4.04 29.17 15.84
N GLN A 426 5.28 28.64 15.83
CA GLN A 426 6.37 29.05 16.71
C GLN A 426 7.73 28.86 16.05
N ASP A 427 8.74 29.56 16.57
CA ASP A 427 10.13 29.31 16.20
C ASP A 427 10.56 27.90 16.59
N VAL A 428 11.23 27.21 15.68
CA VAL A 428 11.77 25.88 15.88
C VAL A 428 13.28 25.96 15.83
N LYS A 429 13.95 25.74 16.97
CA LYS A 429 15.42 25.76 17.05
C LYS A 429 16.01 24.41 16.72
N SER A 430 16.99 24.39 15.83
CA SER A 430 17.79 23.22 15.48
C SER A 430 19.28 23.47 15.76
N VAL A 431 20.05 22.39 15.87
CA VAL A 431 21.51 22.46 15.99
C VAL A 431 22.12 22.04 14.67
N GLN A 432 22.92 22.93 14.07
CA GLN A 432 23.65 22.62 12.84
C GLN A 432 24.52 21.37 12.99
N GLY A 433 24.64 20.63 11.89
CA GLY A 433 25.33 19.35 11.83
C GLY A 433 24.47 18.15 12.23
N ARG A 434 23.16 18.31 12.44
CA ARG A 434 22.22 17.20 12.66
C ARG A 434 20.86 17.45 12.01
N THR A 435 20.28 16.40 11.45
CA THR A 435 18.87 16.42 11.04
C THR A 435 17.99 16.25 12.26
N ASP A 436 17.04 17.15 12.47
CA ASP A 436 16.03 17.02 13.52
C ASP A 436 14.76 16.39 12.98
N PHE A 437 14.32 15.31 13.62
CA PHE A 437 12.99 14.74 13.48
C PHE A 437 12.10 15.30 14.59
N ILE A 438 11.14 16.15 14.20
CA ILE A 438 10.30 16.87 15.16
C ILE A 438 8.85 16.46 14.93
N ARG A 439 8.25 15.84 15.93
CA ARG A 439 6.81 15.51 15.95
C ARG A 439 6.00 16.79 16.06
N VAL A 440 4.91 16.86 15.30
CA VAL A 440 4.06 18.05 15.23
C VAL A 440 2.59 17.69 15.29
N ARG A 441 1.79 18.69 15.66
CA ARG A 441 0.34 18.71 15.51
C ARG A 441 -0.09 19.88 14.63
N ILE A 442 -1.22 19.75 13.97
CA ILE A 442 -1.83 20.81 13.16
C ILE A 442 -2.99 21.39 13.96
N VAL A 443 -2.89 22.66 14.33
CA VAL A 443 -3.92 23.39 15.07
C VAL A 443 -4.30 24.62 14.27
N ASN A 444 -5.58 24.73 13.89
CA ASN A 444 -6.11 25.86 13.12
C ASN A 444 -5.30 26.15 11.84
N GLY A 445 -4.80 25.10 11.17
CA GLY A 445 -4.00 25.22 9.94
C GLY A 445 -2.55 25.63 10.15
N MET A 446 -2.06 25.68 11.39
CA MET A 446 -0.66 25.96 11.74
C MET A 446 0.01 24.77 12.40
N VAL A 447 1.33 24.68 12.27
CA VAL A 447 2.15 23.59 12.82
C VAL A 447 2.67 23.98 14.20
N GLU A 448 2.30 23.21 15.21
CA GLU A 448 2.85 23.29 16.57
C GLU A 448 3.75 22.08 16.84
N THR A 449 4.94 22.31 17.41
CA THR A 449 5.82 21.21 17.82
C THR A 449 5.34 20.57 19.10
N ILE A 450 5.44 19.24 19.19
CA ILE A 450 5.09 18.50 20.41
C ILE A 450 6.35 18.38 21.27
N PRO A 451 6.41 19.05 22.44
CA PRO A 451 7.56 18.95 23.32
C PRO A 451 7.63 17.55 23.94
N GLY A 452 8.85 17.02 24.07
CA GLY A 452 9.07 15.75 24.75
C GLY A 452 10.37 15.06 24.37
N GLY A 453 10.93 14.30 25.32
CA GLY A 453 12.16 13.55 25.13
C GLY A 453 12.02 12.35 24.18
N ALA A 454 13.14 11.67 23.96
CA ALA A 454 13.21 10.49 23.10
C ALA A 454 12.50 9.24 23.67
N SER A 455 12.16 9.24 24.95
CA SER A 455 11.46 8.16 25.64
C SER A 455 9.94 8.37 25.74
N MET A 456 9.43 9.57 25.44
CA MET A 456 8.02 9.91 25.64
C MET A 456 7.15 9.41 24.48
N LEU A 457 6.75 8.13 24.52
CA LEU A 457 5.95 7.50 23.45
C LEU A 457 4.61 8.21 23.18
N SER A 458 3.98 8.81 24.20
CA SER A 458 2.72 9.55 24.07
C SER A 458 2.77 10.63 22.97
N THR A 459 3.92 11.28 22.80
CA THR A 459 4.11 12.31 21.78
C THR A 459 4.07 11.79 20.34
N VAL A 460 4.40 10.51 20.11
CA VAL A 460 4.28 9.88 18.79
C VAL A 460 2.80 9.58 18.53
N ALA A 461 2.09 9.07 19.54
CA ALA A 461 0.67 8.76 19.45
C ALA A 461 -0.22 10.00 19.27
N MET A 462 0.17 11.15 19.83
CA MET A 462 -0.57 12.42 19.72
C MET A 462 -0.21 13.26 18.49
N ALA A 463 0.79 12.85 17.70
CA ALA A 463 1.26 13.63 16.57
C ALA A 463 0.37 13.42 15.34
N ASP A 464 0.12 14.51 14.62
CA ASP A 464 -0.50 14.45 13.28
C ASP A 464 0.54 14.12 12.21
N GLY A 465 1.82 14.31 12.54
CA GLY A 465 2.93 14.00 11.66
C GLY A 465 4.28 14.45 12.23
N PHE A 466 5.26 14.61 11.35
CA PHE A 466 6.57 15.15 11.71
C PHE A 466 7.11 16.10 10.63
N ILE A 467 8.03 16.96 11.05
CA ILE A 467 8.87 17.78 10.15
C ILE A 467 10.32 17.33 10.28
N LEU A 468 11.08 17.55 9.21
CA LEU A 468 12.52 17.33 9.18
C LEU A 468 13.22 18.69 9.03
N ILE A 469 14.06 19.06 10.01
CA ILE A 469 14.94 20.23 9.86
C ILE A 469 16.30 19.72 9.37
N SER A 470 16.74 20.24 8.22
CA SER A 470 18.02 19.83 7.62
C SER A 470 19.21 20.12 8.53
N HIS A 471 20.27 19.33 8.36
CA HIS A 471 21.52 19.47 9.11
C HIS A 471 22.24 20.82 8.90
N ASP A 472 21.98 21.50 7.78
CA ASP A 472 22.53 22.83 7.51
C ASP A 472 21.76 23.97 8.18
N SER A 473 20.58 23.67 8.73
CA SER A 473 19.67 24.67 9.30
C SER A 473 19.85 24.83 10.81
N ALA A 474 19.86 26.08 11.26
CA ALA A 474 19.77 26.43 12.68
C ALA A 474 18.32 26.43 13.21
N GLY A 475 17.34 26.15 12.35
CA GLY A 475 15.92 26.19 12.70
C GLY A 475 15.05 26.86 11.64
N CYS A 476 13.78 27.05 11.98
CA CYS A 476 12.79 27.77 11.20
C CYS A 476 12.07 28.80 12.08
N SER A 477 11.65 29.91 11.51
CA SER A 477 10.95 30.96 12.22
C SER A 477 9.44 30.73 12.18
N SER A 478 8.72 31.31 13.14
CA SER A 478 7.27 31.38 13.10
C SER A 478 6.78 31.97 11.77
N GLY A 479 5.75 31.35 11.19
CA GLY A 479 5.19 31.73 9.88
C GLY A 479 5.86 31.07 8.67
N ASP A 480 7.07 30.50 8.81
CA ASP A 480 7.72 29.78 7.71
C ASP A 480 6.90 28.57 7.29
N ARG A 481 6.78 28.33 5.99
CA ARG A 481 6.08 27.15 5.45
C ARG A 481 7.01 25.95 5.46
N VAL A 482 6.66 24.94 6.25
CA VAL A 482 7.44 23.70 6.39
C VAL A 482 6.72 22.50 5.79
N ALA A 483 7.48 21.56 5.25
CA ALA A 483 6.97 20.28 4.76
C ALA A 483 6.68 19.35 5.95
N VAL A 484 5.41 18.99 6.12
CA VAL A 484 4.91 18.08 7.15
C VAL A 484 4.62 16.73 6.51
N TYR A 485 5.23 15.68 7.06
CA TYR A 485 4.95 14.29 6.74
C TYR A 485 3.82 13.81 7.64
N LEU A 486 2.61 13.71 7.08
CA LEU A 486 1.39 13.39 7.82
C LEU A 486 1.23 11.89 8.04
N PHE A 487 0.84 11.52 9.26
CA PHE A 487 0.36 10.17 9.55
C PHE A 487 -1.06 9.99 8.97
N GLU A 488 -1.46 8.75 8.70
CA GLU A 488 -2.67 8.40 7.92
C GLU A 488 -4.01 8.91 8.50
N ASN A 489 -4.02 9.53 9.70
CA ASN A 489 -5.22 10.07 10.37
C ASN A 489 -5.28 11.62 10.45
N ALA A 490 -4.43 12.35 9.73
CA ALA A 490 -4.30 13.82 9.83
C ALA A 490 -4.86 14.63 8.66
#